data_AF-A0A7C4S5R2-F1
#
_entry.id   AF-A0A7C4S5R2-F1
#
_cell.length_a   1.000
_cell.length_b   1.000
_cell.length_c   1.000
_cell.angle_alpha   90.00
_cell.angle_beta   90.00
_cell.angle_gamma   90.00
#
_symmetry.space_group_name_H-M   'P 1'
#
loop_
_entity.id
_entity.type
_entity.pdbx_description
1 polymer ?
#
loop_
_entity_poly.entity_id
_entity_poly.type
_entity_poly.pdbx_seq_one_letter_code
_entity_poly.pdbx_strand_id
1 'polypeptide(L)'
;MSSEEFLEKFNPLLIPRILKKEEITPILWEKMEWILRFRKRHGLYVFPFIPFGKRPKIEAWNTRNDPVPVDFTDNYGIRCGEKSANGWCLLVFDFEDLREAIEMLGMDIFEKLLKKTLCVRSAHLGFHVYFFCDSVPEKPIRPAIMKDGRALMDLLGANSAVLGPGSLIDHSKCESKRCPWRGQEVLTAYEQISKHSRIAKVKKKTLKKILEKIEAMGYQLNENLLEWLEISKCAKLRLDEKSGNHEEIAVKVGENGEEGKTVTQKNSIKAERLEPKLDKFPKNFDKESKRFELNKEQIERIKSLLKPAYREGFRQFIWLFFSGWAAKKWINPVSTLQVLKALYDETKDDDRLKMRVGALVYSYKKVRFDLDFYASEIEGIVGEKPYGLEKEIREEEIKGITGLREVLTASLNSEDKASNIIHSISEIFDDVSSKENLSLHEEILEYCF
;
A
#
# COMPACT_ATOMS: atom_id res chain seq x y z
N MET A 1 -7.18 27.17 0.20
CA MET A 1 -8.08 26.01 0.39
C MET A 1 -8.69 26.12 1.75
N SER A 2 -10.01 26.02 1.86
CA SER A 2 -10.69 25.89 3.15
C SER A 2 -10.43 24.51 3.76
N SER A 3 -10.65 24.35 5.07
CA SER A 3 -10.58 23.04 5.74
C SER A 3 -11.59 22.02 5.17
N GLU A 4 -12.69 22.49 4.57
CA GLU A 4 -13.69 21.63 3.93
C GLU A 4 -13.22 21.11 2.57
N GLU A 5 -12.68 21.97 1.69
CA GLU A 5 -12.05 21.55 0.43
C GLU A 5 -10.89 20.57 0.67
N PHE A 6 -10.20 20.73 1.79
CA PHE A 6 -9.11 19.86 2.24
C PHE A 6 -9.58 18.45 2.61
N LEU A 7 -10.67 18.34 3.37
CA LEU A 7 -11.23 17.06 3.77
C LEU A 7 -11.92 16.35 2.61
N GLU A 8 -12.57 17.08 1.70
CA GLU A 8 -13.14 16.49 0.48
C GLU A 8 -12.08 15.86 -0.41
N LYS A 9 -10.95 16.55 -0.61
CA LYS A 9 -9.83 16.05 -1.43
C LYS A 9 -9.28 14.70 -0.94
N PHE A 10 -9.28 14.47 0.37
CA PHE A 10 -8.75 13.24 0.96
C PHE A 10 -9.81 12.30 1.49
N ASN A 11 -11.10 12.60 1.31
CA ASN A 11 -12.21 11.79 1.80
C ASN A 11 -12.09 10.29 1.45
N PRO A 12 -11.62 9.89 0.25
CA PRO A 12 -11.39 8.46 -0.06
C PRO A 12 -10.36 7.78 0.85
N LEU A 13 -9.41 8.55 1.40
CA LEU A 13 -8.39 8.08 2.33
C LEU A 13 -8.89 8.06 3.78
N LEU A 14 -9.91 8.85 4.14
CA LEU A 14 -10.33 9.02 5.54
C LEU A 14 -11.06 7.82 6.14
N ILE A 15 -11.66 6.97 5.31
CA ILE A 15 -12.50 5.86 5.78
C ILE A 15 -11.85 4.53 5.37
N PRO A 16 -11.40 3.70 6.34
CA PRO A 16 -10.99 2.33 6.07
C PRO A 16 -12.07 1.60 5.30
N ARG A 17 -11.65 0.95 4.21
CA ARG A 17 -12.56 0.22 3.36
C ARG A 17 -13.00 -1.05 4.08
N ILE A 18 -14.32 -1.23 4.20
CA ILE A 18 -14.91 -2.50 4.62
C ILE A 18 -14.75 -3.48 3.47
N LEU A 19 -14.11 -4.60 3.74
CA LEU A 19 -13.74 -5.59 2.73
C LEU A 19 -14.89 -6.55 2.46
N LYS A 20 -15.10 -6.86 1.19
CA LYS A 20 -15.94 -7.99 0.77
C LYS A 20 -15.13 -9.28 0.74
N LYS A 21 -15.81 -10.42 0.80
CA LYS A 21 -15.20 -11.75 0.90
C LYS A 21 -14.23 -12.03 -0.26
N GLU A 22 -14.60 -11.63 -1.46
CA GLU A 22 -13.82 -11.78 -2.69
C GLU A 22 -12.53 -10.94 -2.72
N GLU A 23 -12.40 -9.94 -1.83
CA GLU A 23 -11.25 -9.03 -1.76
C GLU A 23 -10.20 -9.52 -0.77
N ILE A 24 -10.54 -10.47 0.10
CA ILE A 24 -9.66 -10.98 1.16
C ILE A 24 -8.43 -11.66 0.56
N THR A 25 -8.63 -12.62 -0.35
CA THR A 25 -7.52 -13.40 -0.92
C THR A 25 -6.51 -12.53 -1.68
N PRO A 26 -6.93 -11.59 -2.55
CA PRO A 26 -6.00 -10.63 -3.16
C PRO A 26 -5.17 -9.84 -2.14
N ILE A 27 -5.78 -9.37 -1.05
CA ILE A 27 -5.07 -8.60 -0.01
C ILE A 27 -4.07 -9.48 0.74
N LEU A 28 -4.39 -10.76 1.00
CA LEU A 28 -3.46 -11.70 1.62
C LEU A 28 -2.24 -11.98 0.74
N TRP A 29 -2.41 -12.01 -0.59
CA TRP A 29 -1.27 -12.08 -1.51
C TRP A 29 -0.41 -10.81 -1.47
N GLU A 30 -1.03 -9.63 -1.52
CA GLU A 30 -0.30 -8.35 -1.40
C GLU A 30 0.48 -8.27 -0.09
N LYS A 31 -0.13 -8.75 1.01
CA LYS A 31 0.51 -8.84 2.33
C LYS A 31 1.82 -9.66 2.28
N MET A 32 1.84 -10.78 1.54
CA MET A 32 3.06 -11.58 1.39
C MET A 32 4.16 -10.82 0.64
N GLU A 33 3.81 -10.06 -0.38
CA GLU A 33 4.76 -9.17 -1.06
C GLU A 33 5.34 -8.11 -0.12
N TRP A 34 4.50 -7.54 0.75
CA TRP A 34 4.95 -6.60 1.75
C TRP A 34 5.93 -7.22 2.75
N ILE A 35 5.63 -8.41 3.26
CA ILE A 35 6.53 -9.14 4.16
C ILE A 35 7.90 -9.34 3.49
N LEU A 36 7.93 -9.77 2.23
CA LEU A 36 9.16 -9.93 1.47
C LEU A 36 9.88 -8.59 1.26
N ARG A 37 9.15 -7.50 1.00
CA ARG A 37 9.72 -6.15 0.87
C ARG A 37 10.38 -5.67 2.16
N PHE A 38 9.71 -5.81 3.30
CA PHE A 38 10.31 -5.42 4.59
C PHE A 38 11.54 -6.27 4.94
N ARG A 39 11.48 -7.59 4.72
CA ARG A 39 12.62 -8.48 4.99
C ARG A 39 13.79 -8.27 4.04
N LYS A 40 13.56 -8.44 2.74
CA LYS A 40 14.63 -8.53 1.74
C LYS A 40 15.13 -7.15 1.31
N ARG A 41 14.21 -6.23 0.97
CA ARG A 41 14.59 -4.90 0.46
C ARG A 41 15.07 -3.97 1.58
N HIS A 42 14.46 -4.09 2.75
CA HIS A 42 14.73 -3.17 3.86
C HIS A 42 15.59 -3.78 4.98
N GLY A 43 15.78 -5.09 4.99
CA GLY A 43 16.56 -5.78 6.02
C GLY A 43 15.89 -5.73 7.39
N LEU A 44 14.56 -5.63 7.45
CA LEU A 44 13.82 -5.44 8.69
C LEU A 44 13.32 -6.78 9.24
N TYR A 45 13.34 -6.88 10.57
CA TYR A 45 12.75 -8.01 11.27
C TYR A 45 11.22 -7.96 11.19
N VAL A 46 10.65 -9.02 10.63
CA VAL A 46 9.19 -9.21 10.47
C VAL A 46 8.79 -10.52 11.12
N PHE A 47 7.70 -10.50 11.89
CA PHE A 47 7.26 -11.64 12.70
C PHE A 47 5.74 -11.77 12.70
N PRO A 48 5.21 -12.98 12.97
CA PRO A 48 3.78 -13.24 12.85
C PRO A 48 2.95 -12.65 14.00
N PHE A 49 1.77 -12.17 13.64
CA PHE A 49 0.67 -11.82 14.53
C PHE A 49 -0.48 -12.80 14.32
N ILE A 50 -1.34 -12.93 15.33
CA ILE A 50 -2.55 -13.75 15.20
C ILE A 50 -3.40 -13.27 14.00
N PRO A 51 -4.02 -14.19 13.24
CA PRO A 51 -4.96 -13.84 12.18
C PRO A 51 -6.03 -12.90 12.69
N PHE A 52 -6.39 -11.90 11.87
CA PHE A 52 -7.47 -10.95 12.13
C PHE A 52 -7.34 -10.11 13.41
N GLY A 53 -6.18 -10.13 14.08
CA GLY A 53 -5.96 -9.47 15.36
C GLY A 53 -4.63 -8.73 15.47
N LYS A 54 -4.39 -8.13 16.64
CA LYS A 54 -3.24 -7.26 16.92
C LYS A 54 -2.27 -7.81 17.98
N ARG A 55 -2.22 -9.13 18.17
CA ARG A 55 -1.28 -9.76 19.12
C ARG A 55 -0.18 -10.53 18.40
N PRO A 56 1.10 -10.35 18.75
CA PRO A 56 2.17 -11.22 18.29
C PRO A 56 1.88 -12.70 18.60
N LYS A 57 2.27 -13.61 17.70
CA LYS A 57 2.22 -15.07 17.97
C LYS A 57 3.41 -15.57 18.79
N ILE A 58 4.48 -14.79 18.88
CA ILE A 58 5.71 -15.15 19.59
C ILE A 58 5.95 -14.16 20.72
N GLU A 59 6.42 -14.64 21.88
CA GLU A 59 6.66 -13.79 23.05
C GLU A 59 7.91 -12.92 22.88
N ALA A 60 9.02 -13.48 22.40
CA ALA A 60 10.31 -12.81 22.27
C ALA A 60 10.46 -11.95 21.00
N TRP A 61 9.36 -11.43 20.42
CA TRP A 61 9.41 -10.71 19.15
C TRP A 61 10.32 -9.47 19.15
N ASN A 62 10.52 -8.84 20.31
CA ASN A 62 11.31 -7.63 20.48
C ASN A 62 12.82 -7.89 20.59
N THR A 63 13.24 -9.10 20.98
CA THR A 63 14.66 -9.46 21.20
C THR A 63 15.18 -10.53 20.25
N ARG A 64 14.28 -11.34 19.67
CA ARG A 64 14.62 -12.44 18.75
C ARG A 64 15.10 -11.92 17.40
N ASN A 65 16.19 -12.48 16.86
CA ASN A 65 16.75 -12.02 15.58
C ASN A 65 16.68 -13.06 14.47
N ASP A 66 16.41 -14.32 14.79
CA ASP A 66 16.26 -15.35 13.78
C ASP A 66 14.90 -15.23 13.07
N PRO A 67 14.86 -15.43 11.74
CA PRO A 67 13.63 -15.32 10.95
C PRO A 67 12.56 -16.31 11.42
N VAL A 68 11.34 -15.81 11.62
CA VAL A 68 10.17 -16.64 11.95
C VAL A 68 9.22 -16.65 10.75
N PRO A 69 8.73 -17.81 10.28
CA PRO A 69 7.76 -17.83 9.19
C PRO A 69 6.49 -17.05 9.56
N VAL A 70 5.86 -16.44 8.56
CA VAL A 70 4.55 -15.80 8.69
C VAL A 70 3.61 -16.55 7.77
N ASP A 71 2.57 -17.15 8.33
CA ASP A 71 1.63 -17.94 7.56
C ASP A 71 0.76 -17.06 6.65
N PHE A 72 0.24 -17.65 5.58
CA PHE A 72 -0.59 -16.93 4.60
C PHE A 72 -1.82 -16.26 5.23
N THR A 73 -2.36 -16.78 6.34
CA THR A 73 -3.51 -16.21 7.06
C THR A 73 -3.13 -15.29 8.21
N ASP A 74 -1.86 -15.25 8.61
CA ASP A 74 -1.40 -14.47 9.75
C ASP A 74 -1.30 -12.98 9.43
N ASN A 75 -1.54 -12.14 10.42
CA ASN A 75 -1.04 -10.78 10.34
C ASN A 75 0.48 -10.78 10.57
N TYR A 76 1.14 -9.64 10.35
CA TYR A 76 2.56 -9.52 10.66
C TYR A 76 2.90 -8.17 11.28
N GLY A 77 3.88 -8.19 12.17
CA GLY A 77 4.49 -7.02 12.74
C GLY A 77 5.82 -6.71 12.08
N ILE A 78 6.14 -5.42 12.01
CA ILE A 78 7.45 -4.91 11.64
C ILE A 78 8.08 -4.34 12.90
N ARG A 79 9.24 -4.86 13.31
CA ARG A 79 9.93 -4.35 14.49
C ARG A 79 10.53 -2.98 14.20
N CYS A 80 10.18 -2.01 15.03
CA CYS A 80 10.68 -0.65 14.96
C CYS A 80 11.99 -0.51 15.75
N GLY A 81 12.78 0.50 15.39
CA GLY A 81 14.15 0.72 15.87
C GLY A 81 15.19 -0.24 15.30
N GLU A 82 14.77 -1.23 14.51
CA GLU A 82 15.65 -2.14 13.79
C GLU A 82 16.55 -1.36 12.84
N LYS A 83 17.86 -1.64 12.89
CA LYS A 83 18.82 -1.10 11.92
C LYS A 83 18.67 -1.83 10.60
N SER A 84 18.33 -1.09 9.56
CA SER A 84 18.51 -1.56 8.18
C SER A 84 19.99 -1.85 7.90
N ALA A 85 20.26 -2.62 6.84
CA ALA A 85 21.62 -2.96 6.38
C ALA A 85 22.55 -1.75 6.19
N ASN A 86 21.98 -0.56 5.96
CA ASN A 86 22.74 0.67 5.75
C ASN A 86 22.89 1.53 7.04
N GLY A 87 22.59 0.97 8.21
CA GLY A 87 22.76 1.63 9.51
C GLY A 87 21.65 2.61 9.91
N TRP A 88 20.58 2.74 9.11
CA TRP A 88 19.43 3.58 9.45
C TRP A 88 18.38 2.77 10.20
N CYS A 89 17.80 3.35 11.25
CA CYS A 89 16.81 2.69 12.10
C CYS A 89 15.38 2.97 11.62
N LEU A 90 14.51 1.96 11.64
CA LEU A 90 13.09 2.17 11.36
C LEU A 90 12.43 2.99 12.46
N LEU A 91 11.71 4.04 12.08
CA LEU A 91 10.92 4.90 12.95
C LEU A 91 9.53 5.07 12.34
N VAL A 92 8.48 4.99 13.15
CA VAL A 92 7.10 5.19 12.67
C VAL A 92 6.42 6.28 13.50
N PHE A 93 5.82 7.25 12.83
CA PHE A 93 4.81 8.12 13.43
C PHE A 93 3.48 7.38 13.34
N ASP A 94 2.92 7.03 14.49
CA ASP A 94 1.65 6.31 14.60
C ASP A 94 0.59 7.28 15.11
N PHE A 95 -0.17 7.86 14.17
CA PHE A 95 -1.27 8.76 14.49
C PHE A 95 -2.54 7.97 14.77
N GLU A 96 -3.25 8.33 15.84
CA GLU A 96 -4.51 7.67 16.24
C GLU A 96 -5.62 7.87 15.20
N ASP A 97 -5.66 9.03 14.53
CA ASP A 97 -6.65 9.38 13.50
C ASP A 97 -6.01 10.13 12.32
N LEU A 98 -6.33 9.69 11.10
CA LEU A 98 -5.79 10.27 9.87
C LEU A 98 -6.25 11.73 9.65
N ARG A 99 -7.48 12.10 10.02
CA ARG A 99 -7.99 13.47 9.87
C ARG A 99 -7.23 14.41 10.79
N GLU A 100 -7.06 14.03 12.05
CA GLU A 100 -6.30 14.83 13.02
C GLU A 100 -4.83 14.94 12.62
N ALA A 101 -4.25 13.88 12.03
CA ALA A 101 -2.90 13.93 11.47
C ALA A 101 -2.79 14.92 10.29
N ILE A 102 -3.76 14.90 9.39
CA ILE A 102 -3.86 15.77 8.22
C ILE A 102 -3.97 17.25 8.67
N GLU A 103 -4.82 17.55 9.66
CA GLU A 103 -4.95 18.89 10.24
C GLU A 103 -3.65 19.37 10.92
N MET A 104 -3.02 18.50 11.72
CA MET A 104 -1.80 18.83 12.45
C MET A 104 -0.59 19.05 11.53
N LEU A 105 -0.43 18.21 10.50
CA LEU A 105 0.68 18.31 9.56
C LEU A 105 0.47 19.45 8.54
N GLY A 106 -0.79 19.76 8.24
CA GLY A 106 -1.17 20.63 7.14
C GLY A 106 -0.91 20.01 5.76
N MET A 107 -1.55 20.60 4.75
CA MET A 107 -1.54 20.13 3.35
C MET A 107 -0.14 19.86 2.80
N ASP A 108 0.75 20.84 2.94
CA ASP A 108 2.05 20.81 2.29
C ASP A 108 2.93 19.67 2.80
N ILE A 109 2.89 19.42 4.11
CA ILE A 109 3.67 18.35 4.73
C ILE A 109 3.01 17.02 4.39
N PHE A 110 1.68 16.90 4.58
CA PHE A 110 0.97 15.66 4.32
C PHE A 110 1.15 15.17 2.88
N GLU A 111 0.99 16.04 1.87
CA GLU A 111 1.23 15.66 0.47
C GLU A 111 2.69 15.27 0.20
N LYS A 112 3.65 15.94 0.83
CA LYS A 112 5.07 15.58 0.71
C LYS A 112 5.32 14.19 1.28
N LEU A 113 4.71 13.85 2.43
CA LEU A 113 4.82 12.52 3.02
C LEU A 113 4.28 11.45 2.06
N LEU A 114 3.05 11.60 1.56
CA LEU A 114 2.44 10.64 0.61
C LEU A 114 3.27 10.44 -0.67
N LYS A 115 4.03 11.46 -1.10
CA LYS A 115 4.91 11.41 -2.28
C LYS A 115 6.29 10.84 -1.98
N LYS A 116 6.80 10.96 -0.75
CA LYS A 116 8.21 10.70 -0.44
C LYS A 116 8.45 9.44 0.38
N THR A 117 7.51 9.04 1.23
CA THR A 117 7.67 7.92 2.14
C THR A 117 6.43 7.02 2.19
N LEU A 118 6.63 5.79 2.69
CA LEU A 118 5.55 4.85 2.91
C LEU A 118 4.61 5.40 3.98
N CYS A 119 3.34 5.50 3.60
CA CYS A 119 2.27 5.91 4.50
C CYS A 119 1.14 4.89 4.42
N VAL A 120 0.65 4.45 5.58
CA VAL A 120 -0.30 3.34 5.71
C VAL A 120 -1.46 3.79 6.56
N ARG A 121 -2.68 3.56 6.09
CA ARG A 121 -3.89 3.71 6.90
C ARG A 121 -4.08 2.47 7.74
N SER A 122 -4.39 2.65 9.02
CA SER A 122 -4.71 1.56 9.92
C SER A 122 -6.16 1.07 9.76
N ALA A 123 -6.43 -0.12 10.28
CA ALA A 123 -7.77 -0.68 10.37
C ALA A 123 -8.75 0.15 11.27
N HIS A 124 -8.26 1.14 12.02
CA HIS A 124 -9.03 1.91 13.00
C HIS A 124 -8.86 3.43 12.79
N LEU A 125 -8.97 3.91 11.55
CA LEU A 125 -8.83 5.33 11.15
C LEU A 125 -7.43 5.94 11.30
N GLY A 126 -6.55 5.33 12.09
CA GLY A 126 -5.18 5.81 12.30
C GLY A 126 -4.32 5.83 11.04
N PHE A 127 -3.14 6.43 11.18
CA PHE A 127 -2.23 6.72 10.07
C PHE A 127 -0.79 6.47 10.50
N HIS A 128 -0.09 5.58 9.81
CA HIS A 128 1.32 5.32 10.03
C HIS A 128 2.15 6.03 8.96
N VAL A 129 3.20 6.73 9.39
CA VAL A 129 4.22 7.29 8.49
C VAL A 129 5.57 6.66 8.82
N TYR A 130 6.12 5.92 7.87
CA TYR A 130 7.35 5.17 8.07
C TYR A 130 8.55 6.02 7.65
N PHE A 131 9.65 5.93 8.40
CA PHE A 131 10.92 6.55 8.08
C PHE A 131 12.09 5.65 8.42
N PHE A 132 13.19 5.85 7.70
CA PHE A 132 14.50 5.44 8.16
C PHE A 132 15.19 6.66 8.78
N CYS A 133 15.46 6.60 10.08
CA CYS A 133 16.08 7.68 10.83
C CYS A 133 17.52 7.34 11.22
N ASP A 134 18.38 8.34 11.30
CA ASP A 134 19.78 8.19 11.76
C ASP A 134 19.87 7.95 13.28
N SER A 135 18.80 8.24 14.01
CA SER A 135 18.64 7.94 15.44
C SER A 135 17.16 7.70 15.74
N VAL A 136 16.87 6.88 16.75
CA VAL A 136 15.52 6.62 17.28
C VAL A 136 15.57 6.64 18.81
N PRO A 137 14.45 6.92 19.50
CA PRO A 137 14.42 6.79 20.95
C PRO A 137 14.57 5.31 21.36
N GLU A 138 15.19 5.06 22.53
CA GLU A 138 15.45 3.71 23.06
C GLU A 138 14.15 2.97 23.47
N LYS A 139 13.09 3.73 23.73
CA LYS A 139 11.75 3.25 24.03
C LYS A 139 10.74 4.05 23.19
N PRO A 140 9.58 3.48 22.84
CA PRO A 140 8.54 4.24 22.17
C PRO A 140 8.01 5.36 23.07
N ILE A 141 7.70 6.52 22.50
CA ILE A 141 7.16 7.67 23.23
C ILE A 141 5.66 7.71 22.99
N ARG A 142 4.88 7.48 24.05
CA ARG A 142 3.42 7.32 24.00
C ARG A 142 2.71 8.11 25.11
N PRO A 143 1.89 9.13 24.79
CA PRO A 143 1.83 9.81 23.50
C PRO A 143 3.09 10.66 23.26
N ALA A 144 3.48 10.81 22.01
CA ALA A 144 4.51 11.76 21.58
C ALA A 144 3.94 13.16 21.37
N ILE A 145 2.71 13.28 20.86
CA ILE A 145 2.01 14.56 20.66
C ILE A 145 0.60 14.49 21.23
N MET A 146 0.19 15.58 21.88
CA MET A 146 -1.15 15.78 22.42
C MET A 146 -1.75 17.12 22.00
N LYS A 147 -3.08 17.21 22.05
CA LYS A 147 -3.83 18.48 21.96
C LYS A 147 -5.10 18.37 22.79
N ASP A 148 -5.40 19.39 23.58
CA ASP A 148 -6.61 19.46 24.42
C ASP A 148 -6.83 18.20 25.28
N GLY A 149 -5.76 17.68 25.88
CA GLY A 149 -5.78 16.48 26.72
C GLY A 149 -5.95 15.16 25.95
N ARG A 150 -6.01 15.17 24.61
CA ARG A 150 -6.10 13.98 23.76
C ARG A 150 -4.75 13.62 23.16
N ALA A 151 -4.42 12.33 23.21
CA ALA A 151 -3.27 11.75 22.52
C ALA A 151 -3.54 11.70 21.01
N LEU A 152 -2.61 12.21 20.20
CA LEU A 152 -2.77 12.28 18.74
C LEU A 152 -1.78 11.38 17.99
N MET A 153 -0.56 11.25 18.51
CA MET A 153 0.51 10.53 17.85
C MET A 153 1.43 9.87 18.86
N ASP A 154 1.77 8.61 18.61
CA ASP A 154 2.88 7.88 19.22
C ASP A 154 4.12 7.95 18.33
N LEU A 155 5.30 7.95 18.94
CA LEU A 155 6.58 7.80 18.24
C LEU A 155 7.14 6.40 18.49
N LEU A 156 7.15 5.58 17.45
CA LEU A 156 7.54 4.17 17.55
C LEU A 156 8.98 3.97 17.05
N GLY A 157 9.89 3.84 18.01
CA GLY A 157 11.31 3.53 17.82
C GLY A 157 11.67 2.14 18.32
N ALA A 158 12.81 2.00 19.01
CA ALA A 158 13.24 0.71 19.55
C ALA A 158 12.19 0.11 20.51
N ASN A 159 12.18 -1.23 20.62
CA ASN A 159 11.27 -1.98 21.48
C ASN A 159 9.77 -1.78 21.16
N SER A 160 9.45 -1.48 19.91
CA SER A 160 8.06 -1.36 19.45
C SER A 160 7.85 -2.05 18.11
N ALA A 161 6.60 -2.24 17.72
CA ALA A 161 6.24 -2.82 16.44
C ALA A 161 4.92 -2.24 15.95
N VAL A 162 4.72 -2.29 14.63
CA VAL A 162 3.47 -1.94 13.96
C VAL A 162 3.01 -3.07 13.07
N LEU A 163 1.69 -3.23 12.94
CA LEU A 163 1.11 -4.07 11.90
C LEU A 163 1.40 -3.44 10.53
N GLY A 164 1.81 -4.27 9.57
CA GLY A 164 2.11 -3.82 8.22
C GLY A 164 0.92 -3.89 7.25
N PRO A 165 1.04 -3.25 6.07
CA PRO A 165 0.04 -3.32 5.00
C PRO A 165 -0.40 -4.74 4.64
N GLY A 166 -1.67 -4.90 4.31
CA GLY A 166 -2.31 -6.18 4.01
C GLY A 166 -2.71 -6.99 5.24
N SER A 167 -2.33 -6.56 6.46
CA SER A 167 -2.85 -7.15 7.69
C SER A 167 -4.35 -6.85 7.83
N LEU A 168 -5.14 -7.86 8.20
CA LEU A 168 -6.60 -7.79 8.29
C LEU A 168 -7.03 -7.72 9.75
N ILE A 169 -8.09 -6.98 10.04
CA ILE A 169 -8.68 -6.91 11.38
C ILE A 169 -10.17 -7.22 11.30
N ASP A 170 -10.59 -8.16 12.12
CA ASP A 170 -12.00 -8.47 12.40
C ASP A 170 -12.46 -7.65 13.60
N HIS A 171 -13.51 -6.86 13.39
CA HIS A 171 -14.05 -5.94 14.39
C HIS A 171 -15.18 -6.53 15.23
N SER A 172 -15.63 -7.76 14.93
CA SER A 172 -16.73 -8.43 15.66
C SER A 172 -16.40 -8.62 17.15
N LYS A 173 -15.11 -8.79 17.46
CA LYS A 173 -14.59 -8.96 18.82
C LYS A 173 -13.88 -7.73 19.38
N CYS A 174 -13.97 -6.59 18.69
CA CYS A 174 -13.36 -5.37 19.20
C CYS A 174 -14.15 -4.84 20.40
N GLU A 175 -13.46 -4.67 21.54
CA GLU A 175 -14.04 -4.12 22.78
C GLU A 175 -13.64 -2.66 23.03
N SER A 176 -12.63 -2.16 22.32
CA SER A 176 -12.14 -0.79 22.49
C SER A 176 -13.20 0.23 22.09
N LYS A 177 -13.42 1.23 22.96
CA LYS A 177 -14.28 2.39 22.65
C LYS A 177 -13.74 3.24 21.50
N ARG A 178 -12.46 3.10 21.14
CA ARG A 178 -11.85 3.81 20.01
C ARG A 178 -12.10 3.11 18.67
N CYS A 179 -12.64 1.88 18.68
CA CYS A 179 -12.94 1.19 17.43
C CYS A 179 -14.24 1.76 16.82
N PRO A 180 -14.20 2.31 15.59
CA PRO A 180 -15.42 2.82 14.94
C PRO A 180 -16.41 1.68 14.62
N TRP A 181 -15.90 0.46 14.45
CA TRP A 181 -16.66 -0.72 14.05
C TRP A 181 -16.88 -1.70 15.21
N ARG A 182 -16.83 -1.21 16.45
CA ARG A 182 -16.87 -2.03 17.66
C ARG A 182 -18.05 -3.00 17.65
N GLY A 183 -17.77 -4.30 17.69
CA GLY A 183 -18.77 -5.37 17.74
C GLY A 183 -19.46 -5.65 16.39
N GLN A 184 -19.04 -5.00 15.30
CA GLN A 184 -19.62 -5.21 13.98
C GLN A 184 -18.86 -6.30 13.22
N GLU A 185 -19.59 -7.14 12.50
CA GLU A 185 -19.04 -8.20 11.63
C GLU A 185 -18.47 -7.63 10.33
N VAL A 186 -17.44 -6.79 10.47
CA VAL A 186 -16.75 -6.16 9.35
C VAL A 186 -15.26 -6.42 9.42
N LEU A 187 -14.67 -6.56 8.24
CA LEU A 187 -13.24 -6.75 8.08
C LEU A 187 -12.64 -5.51 7.40
N THR A 188 -11.50 -5.06 7.90
CA THR A 188 -10.73 -3.95 7.30
C THR A 188 -9.26 -4.32 7.21
N ALA A 189 -8.51 -3.66 6.33
CA ALA A 189 -7.08 -3.87 6.18
C ALA A 189 -6.25 -2.65 6.63
N TYR A 190 -4.98 -2.91 6.96
CA TYR A 190 -3.95 -1.89 6.87
C TYR A 190 -3.62 -1.67 5.38
N GLU A 191 -3.80 -0.46 4.86
CA GLU A 191 -3.70 -0.19 3.42
C GLU A 191 -2.65 0.89 3.14
N GLN A 192 -1.78 0.68 2.16
CA GLN A 192 -0.89 1.73 1.68
C GLN A 192 -1.73 2.87 1.07
N ILE A 193 -1.48 4.10 1.52
CA ILE A 193 -2.10 5.30 0.93
C ILE A 193 -1.09 6.26 0.28
N SER A 194 0.22 6.04 0.50
CA SER A 194 1.27 6.73 -0.26
C SER A 194 1.31 6.28 -1.73
N LYS A 195 1.93 7.08 -2.61
CA LYS A 195 2.10 6.71 -4.03
C LYS A 195 3.17 5.65 -4.26
N HIS A 196 4.10 5.51 -3.33
CA HIS A 196 5.22 4.57 -3.41
C HIS A 196 5.39 3.82 -2.10
N SER A 197 5.97 2.63 -2.20
CA SER A 197 6.24 1.72 -1.08
C SER A 197 7.60 1.94 -0.42
N ARG A 198 8.37 2.92 -0.90
CA ARG A 198 9.70 3.23 -0.39
C ARG A 198 9.61 3.98 0.93
N ILE A 199 10.40 3.55 1.91
CA ILE A 199 10.60 4.27 3.17
C ILE A 199 11.71 5.32 2.98
N ALA A 200 11.38 6.59 3.24
CA ALA A 200 12.32 7.70 3.11
C ALA A 200 13.34 7.71 4.26
N LYS A 201 14.58 8.07 3.93
CA LYS A 201 15.61 8.41 4.91
C LYS A 201 15.41 9.86 5.39
N VAL A 202 15.40 10.07 6.69
CA VAL A 202 15.24 11.38 7.32
C VAL A 202 16.20 11.50 8.49
N LYS A 203 16.87 12.64 8.62
CA LYS A 203 17.72 12.88 9.80
C LYS A 203 16.86 13.34 10.97
N LYS A 204 17.22 13.00 12.21
CA LYS A 204 16.62 13.47 13.46
C LYS A 204 16.43 14.99 13.46
N LYS A 205 17.43 15.74 12.97
CA LYS A 205 17.35 17.21 12.83
C LYS A 205 16.23 17.70 11.92
N THR A 206 15.83 16.93 10.91
CA THR A 206 14.72 17.27 10.01
C THR A 206 13.39 17.03 10.71
N LEU A 207 13.27 15.93 11.47
CA LEU A 207 12.09 15.65 12.29
C LEU A 207 11.90 16.72 13.37
N LYS A 208 12.99 17.13 14.04
CA LYS A 208 13.01 18.25 14.99
C LYS A 208 12.32 19.49 14.42
N LYS A 209 12.72 19.94 13.22
CA LYS A 209 12.12 21.12 12.56
C LYS A 209 10.63 20.96 12.23
N ILE A 210 10.17 19.75 11.95
CA ILE A 210 8.73 19.50 11.71
C ILE A 210 7.97 19.59 13.03
N LEU A 211 8.51 18.99 14.08
CA LEU A 211 7.88 18.95 15.40
C LEU A 211 7.88 20.30 16.11
N GLU A 212 8.93 21.11 15.97
CA GLU A 212 8.97 22.52 16.42
C GLU A 212 7.87 23.37 15.76
N LYS A 213 7.57 23.13 14.47
CA LYS A 213 6.46 23.82 13.79
C LYS A 213 5.10 23.37 14.32
N ILE A 214 4.94 22.08 14.58
CA ILE A 214 3.71 21.53 15.17
C ILE A 214 3.51 22.10 16.58
N GLU A 215 4.56 22.18 17.39
CA GLU A 215 4.52 22.80 18.71
C GLU A 215 4.10 24.29 18.63
N ALA A 216 4.67 25.04 17.69
CA ALA A 216 4.31 26.44 17.45
C ALA A 216 2.84 26.63 17.02
N MET A 217 2.18 25.59 16.50
CA MET A 217 0.75 25.58 16.18
C MET A 217 -0.15 25.24 17.39
N GLY A 218 0.42 25.13 18.60
CA GLY A 218 -0.32 24.90 19.85
C GLY A 218 -0.47 23.42 20.23
N TYR A 219 0.22 22.51 19.54
CA TYR A 219 0.28 21.09 19.93
C TYR A 219 1.32 20.89 21.04
N GLN A 220 1.02 19.98 21.97
CA GLN A 220 1.89 19.69 23.11
C GLN A 220 2.82 18.52 22.78
N LEU A 221 4.13 18.74 22.83
CA LEU A 221 5.14 17.69 22.69
C LEU A 221 5.45 17.05 24.04
N ASN A 222 5.60 15.73 24.07
CA ASN A 222 5.99 14.98 25.26
C ASN A 222 7.40 15.37 25.74
N GLU A 223 7.65 15.36 27.05
CA GLU A 223 8.97 15.73 27.60
C GLU A 223 10.10 14.80 27.12
N ASN A 224 9.84 13.49 27.03
CA ASN A 224 10.81 12.54 26.50
C ASN A 224 11.06 12.77 24.99
N LEU A 225 10.08 13.32 24.26
CA LEU A 225 10.25 13.68 22.85
C LEU A 225 11.13 14.92 22.73
N LEU A 226 10.91 15.93 23.56
CA LEU A 226 11.74 17.14 23.63
C LEU A 226 13.18 16.80 23.99
N GLU A 227 13.37 15.98 25.03
CA GLU A 227 14.68 15.48 25.46
C GLU A 227 15.37 14.71 24.33
N TRP A 228 14.68 13.74 23.73
CA TRP A 228 15.25 13.00 22.61
C TRP A 228 15.62 13.93 21.46
N LEU A 229 14.82 14.93 21.10
CA LEU A 229 15.13 15.89 20.02
C LEU A 229 16.18 16.94 20.42
N GLU A 230 16.66 16.93 21.66
CA GLU A 230 17.52 17.97 22.23
C GLU A 230 16.90 19.36 22.03
N ILE A 231 15.58 19.47 22.16
CA ILE A 231 14.87 20.75 22.18
C ILE A 231 14.97 21.26 23.61
N SER A 232 15.80 22.28 23.81
CA SER A 232 15.79 23.05 25.06
C SER A 232 14.40 23.66 25.23
N LYS A 233 13.76 23.49 26.39
CA LYS A 233 12.57 24.29 26.76
C LYS A 233 13.00 25.76 26.90
N CYS A 234 13.27 26.45 25.79
CA CYS A 234 13.76 27.82 25.80
C CYS A 234 13.24 28.58 24.59
N ALA A 235 11.97 29.00 24.65
CA ALA A 235 11.44 30.26 24.12
C ALA A 235 9.90 30.33 24.21
N LYS A 236 9.32 30.21 25.42
CA LYS A 236 7.97 30.78 25.68
C LYS A 236 8.03 32.24 26.13
N LEU A 237 9.22 32.87 26.15
CA LEU A 237 9.47 34.22 26.67
C LEU A 237 10.17 35.17 25.68
N ARG A 238 10.05 34.97 24.36
CA ARG A 238 10.60 35.91 23.35
C ARG A 238 9.58 36.51 22.38
N LEU A 239 8.30 36.51 22.78
CA LEU A 239 7.27 37.33 22.14
C LEU A 239 6.58 38.17 23.22
N ASP A 240 7.36 39.01 23.89
CA ASP A 240 6.89 40.23 24.56
C ASP A 240 8.11 41.15 24.80
N GLU A 241 8.82 41.51 23.73
CA GLU A 241 9.68 42.70 23.74
C GLU A 241 8.82 43.97 23.62
N LYS A 242 7.91 44.18 24.59
CA LYS A 242 7.27 45.46 24.90
C LYS A 242 6.90 45.59 26.38
N SER A 243 7.81 45.24 27.28
CA SER A 243 7.89 45.90 28.58
C SER A 243 9.20 45.51 29.25
N GLY A 244 10.14 46.45 29.27
CA GLY A 244 11.34 46.31 30.09
C GLY A 244 10.93 46.22 31.56
N ASN A 245 11.16 45.06 32.17
CA ASN A 245 11.66 44.92 33.53
C ASN A 245 12.02 43.45 33.77
N HIS A 246 13.26 43.24 34.21
CA HIS A 246 13.74 41.97 34.71
C HIS A 246 13.31 41.82 36.17
N GLU A 247 12.68 40.70 36.51
CA GLU A 247 12.76 40.12 37.85
C GLU A 247 12.53 38.61 37.75
N GLU A 248 13.52 37.82 38.20
CA GLU A 248 13.42 36.38 38.39
C GLU A 248 12.44 36.08 39.53
N ILE A 249 11.40 35.30 39.28
CA ILE A 249 10.62 34.69 40.36
C ILE A 249 10.34 33.22 40.02
N ALA A 250 11.07 32.35 40.72
CA ALA A 250 10.76 30.93 40.84
C ALA A 250 9.64 30.75 41.88
N VAL A 251 8.51 30.11 41.52
CA VAL A 251 7.56 29.58 42.52
C VAL A 251 6.97 28.24 42.08
N LYS A 252 7.00 27.31 43.04
CA LYS A 252 6.39 25.98 43.07
C LYS A 252 4.92 26.03 43.54
N VAL A 253 4.11 25.13 42.95
CA VAL A 253 2.97 24.36 43.53
C VAL A 253 1.73 25.11 44.07
N GLY A 254 0.54 24.64 43.69
CA GLY A 254 -0.72 24.85 44.44
C GLY A 254 -1.99 24.42 43.70
N GLU A 255 -2.85 23.64 44.38
CA GLU A 255 -4.05 22.93 43.91
C GLU A 255 -5.35 23.78 43.84
N ASN A 256 -6.38 23.23 43.15
CA ASN A 256 -7.84 23.54 43.17
C ASN A 256 -8.26 24.93 42.66
N GLY A 257 -9.39 25.17 41.97
CA GLY A 257 -10.59 24.44 41.58
C GLY A 257 -11.62 25.48 41.05
N GLU A 258 -12.66 25.00 40.36
CA GLU A 258 -13.95 25.66 40.00
C GLU A 258 -14.15 26.38 38.63
N GLU A 259 -14.83 25.61 37.76
CA GLU A 259 -16.06 25.85 36.97
C GLU A 259 -16.38 27.18 36.26
N GLY A 260 -16.77 27.04 34.97
CA GLY A 260 -17.44 28.09 34.20
C GLY A 260 -18.05 27.65 32.86
N LYS A 261 -19.25 27.04 32.93
CA LYS A 261 -20.42 27.08 32.01
C LYS A 261 -20.30 26.91 30.47
N THR A 262 -21.06 25.92 30.02
CA THR A 262 -21.50 25.54 28.67
C THR A 262 -22.43 26.57 28.01
N VAL A 263 -22.31 26.77 26.69
CA VAL A 263 -23.42 27.19 25.81
C VAL A 263 -23.37 26.41 24.50
N THR A 264 -24.45 25.69 24.23
CA THR A 264 -24.75 24.90 23.03
C THR A 264 -25.49 25.77 22.01
N GLN A 265 -25.11 25.72 20.74
CA GLN A 265 -26.03 26.01 19.63
C GLN A 265 -25.93 24.94 18.55
N LYS A 266 -27.04 24.21 18.38
CA LYS A 266 -27.33 23.36 17.23
C LYS A 266 -27.75 24.27 16.07
N ASN A 267 -27.26 24.00 14.87
CA ASN A 267 -28.01 24.25 13.65
C ASN A 267 -27.79 23.11 12.65
N SER A 268 -28.90 22.57 12.19
CA SER A 268 -29.03 21.49 11.22
C SER A 268 -29.19 22.05 9.81
N ILE A 269 -28.43 21.55 8.84
CA ILE A 269 -28.74 21.75 7.41
C ILE A 269 -28.54 20.42 6.68
N LYS A 270 -29.58 19.99 5.96
CA LYS A 270 -29.64 18.81 5.08
C LYS A 270 -28.80 19.04 3.83
N ALA A 271 -28.01 18.05 3.41
CA ALA A 271 -27.24 18.09 2.17
C ALA A 271 -27.75 17.07 1.15
N GLU A 272 -28.04 17.59 -0.04
CA GLU A 272 -28.49 16.93 -1.25
C GLU A 272 -27.30 16.23 -1.94
N ARG A 273 -27.56 15.09 -2.59
CA ARG A 273 -26.54 14.14 -3.08
C ARG A 273 -26.06 14.54 -4.48
N LEU A 274 -24.79 14.90 -4.65
CA LEU A 274 -24.12 15.09 -5.95
C LEU A 274 -22.94 14.12 -6.08
N GLU A 275 -22.95 13.28 -7.12
CA GLU A 275 -21.88 12.32 -7.42
C GLU A 275 -20.73 12.98 -8.20
N PRO A 276 -19.45 12.85 -7.78
CA PRO A 276 -18.33 13.46 -8.49
C PRO A 276 -17.57 12.51 -9.43
N LYS A 277 -17.10 13.08 -10.54
CA LYS A 277 -16.33 12.43 -11.63
C LYS A 277 -14.83 12.32 -11.28
N LEU A 278 -14.19 11.19 -11.63
CA LEU A 278 -12.78 10.88 -11.38
C LEU A 278 -11.81 11.53 -12.39
N ASP A 279 -10.65 12.03 -11.91
CA ASP A 279 -9.50 12.47 -12.71
C ASP A 279 -8.18 11.75 -12.33
N LYS A 280 -7.24 11.71 -13.29
CA LYS A 280 -6.17 10.70 -13.54
C LYS A 280 -4.90 10.69 -12.64
N PHE A 281 -4.27 9.51 -12.52
CA PHE A 281 -3.09 9.15 -11.67
C PHE A 281 -1.70 9.16 -12.40
N PRO A 282 -0.56 9.25 -11.67
CA PRO A 282 0.79 9.43 -12.26
C PRO A 282 1.56 8.13 -12.60
N LYS A 283 2.50 8.24 -13.55
CA LYS A 283 3.01 7.21 -14.50
C LYS A 283 4.20 6.29 -14.09
N ASN A 284 4.79 6.33 -12.89
CA ASN A 284 6.11 5.69 -12.65
C ASN A 284 6.12 4.55 -11.61
N PHE A 285 5.32 3.50 -11.77
CA PHE A 285 5.12 2.47 -10.74
C PHE A 285 6.08 1.25 -10.79
N ASP A 286 6.78 0.96 -11.91
CA ASP A 286 7.05 -0.47 -12.20
C ASP A 286 8.50 -0.94 -12.44
N LYS A 287 9.53 -0.12 -12.20
CA LYS A 287 10.91 -0.49 -12.62
C LYS A 287 11.61 -1.64 -11.87
N GLU A 288 11.00 -2.29 -10.86
CA GLU A 288 11.74 -3.24 -9.98
C GLU A 288 10.95 -4.44 -9.43
N SER A 289 9.69 -4.64 -9.81
CA SER A 289 8.94 -5.80 -9.33
C SER A 289 9.18 -6.99 -10.28
N LYS A 290 9.78 -8.09 -9.80
CA LYS A 290 9.96 -9.33 -10.59
C LYS A 290 8.59 -9.76 -11.14
N ARG A 291 8.56 -10.15 -12.42
CA ARG A 291 7.36 -10.62 -13.13
C ARG A 291 7.53 -12.08 -13.46
N PHE A 292 6.44 -12.83 -13.37
CA PHE A 292 6.43 -14.25 -13.66
C PHE A 292 6.65 -14.48 -15.16
N GLU A 293 7.80 -15.04 -15.52
CA GLU A 293 8.14 -15.35 -16.91
C GLU A 293 7.65 -16.74 -17.29
N LEU A 294 6.98 -16.84 -18.44
CA LEU A 294 6.62 -18.14 -18.99
C LEU A 294 7.82 -18.71 -19.75
N ASN A 295 8.14 -19.96 -19.50
CA ASN A 295 9.12 -20.68 -20.31
C ASN A 295 8.51 -21.09 -21.67
N LYS A 296 9.37 -21.57 -22.58
CA LYS A 296 8.95 -21.96 -23.95
C LYS A 296 7.88 -23.03 -23.98
N GLU A 297 7.96 -24.03 -23.09
CA GLU A 297 6.98 -25.12 -23.01
C GLU A 297 5.61 -24.61 -22.56
N GLN A 298 5.59 -23.73 -21.56
CA GLN A 298 4.37 -23.11 -21.05
C GLN A 298 3.72 -22.21 -22.10
N ILE A 299 4.53 -21.43 -22.83
CA ILE A 299 4.06 -20.61 -23.96
C ILE A 299 3.39 -21.50 -25.01
N GLU A 300 4.04 -22.58 -25.42
CA GLU A 300 3.52 -23.51 -26.42
C GLU A 300 2.25 -24.24 -25.94
N ARG A 301 2.19 -24.58 -24.66
CA ARG A 301 1.02 -25.24 -24.08
C ARG A 301 -0.18 -24.30 -24.01
N ILE A 302 0.01 -23.06 -23.54
CA ILE A 302 -1.08 -22.06 -23.51
C ILE A 302 -1.54 -21.74 -24.94
N LYS A 303 -0.61 -21.55 -25.88
CA LYS A 303 -0.93 -21.37 -27.30
C LYS A 303 -1.80 -22.51 -27.82
N SER A 304 -1.40 -23.77 -27.57
CA SER A 304 -2.15 -24.95 -28.01
C SER A 304 -3.56 -25.02 -27.41
N LEU A 305 -3.72 -24.60 -26.15
CA LEU A 305 -5.02 -24.55 -25.47
C LEU A 305 -5.94 -23.46 -26.06
N LEU A 306 -5.40 -22.31 -26.43
CA LEU A 306 -6.20 -21.19 -26.97
C LEU A 306 -6.49 -21.34 -28.48
N LYS A 307 -5.62 -22.03 -29.23
CA LYS A 307 -5.70 -22.18 -30.69
C LYS A 307 -7.09 -22.60 -31.21
N PRO A 308 -7.81 -23.58 -30.63
CA PRO A 308 -9.12 -24.00 -31.14
C PRO A 308 -10.19 -22.88 -31.12
N ALA A 309 -10.04 -21.90 -30.23
CA ALA A 309 -10.93 -20.75 -30.14
C ALA A 309 -10.42 -19.52 -30.91
N TYR A 310 -9.17 -19.55 -31.39
CA TYR A 310 -8.57 -18.42 -32.10
C TYR A 310 -9.02 -18.40 -33.57
N ARG A 311 -10.24 -17.91 -33.80
CA ARG A 311 -10.86 -17.78 -35.13
C ARG A 311 -11.45 -16.39 -35.34
N GLU A 312 -11.75 -16.07 -36.60
CA GLU A 312 -12.32 -14.78 -36.98
C GLU A 312 -13.55 -14.43 -36.12
N GLY A 313 -13.70 -13.15 -35.76
CA GLY A 313 -14.71 -12.68 -34.81
C GLY A 313 -14.32 -12.82 -33.32
N PHE A 314 -13.41 -13.72 -32.96
CA PHE A 314 -12.99 -13.94 -31.56
C PHE A 314 -11.54 -13.54 -31.25
N ARG A 315 -10.68 -13.44 -32.27
CA ARG A 315 -9.22 -13.18 -32.13
C ARG A 315 -8.93 -11.97 -31.24
N GLN A 316 -9.50 -10.81 -31.52
CA GLN A 316 -9.25 -9.58 -30.74
C GLN A 316 -9.70 -9.70 -29.27
N PHE A 317 -10.80 -10.41 -29.01
CA PHE A 317 -11.29 -10.62 -27.65
C PHE A 317 -10.38 -11.57 -26.86
N ILE A 318 -9.80 -12.59 -27.51
CA ILE A 318 -8.78 -13.43 -26.91
C ILE A 318 -7.58 -12.57 -26.50
N TRP A 319 -7.05 -11.72 -27.41
CA TRP A 319 -5.96 -10.79 -27.07
C TRP A 319 -6.30 -9.91 -25.86
N LEU A 320 -7.51 -9.35 -25.82
CA LEU A 320 -7.95 -8.46 -24.73
C LEU A 320 -8.05 -9.19 -23.39
N PHE A 321 -8.84 -10.27 -23.35
CA PHE A 321 -9.21 -10.93 -22.09
C PHE A 321 -8.12 -11.85 -21.58
N PHE A 322 -7.37 -12.53 -22.45
CA PHE A 322 -6.18 -13.28 -22.03
C PHE A 322 -5.12 -12.35 -21.46
N SER A 323 -4.81 -11.23 -22.14
CA SER A 323 -3.87 -10.23 -21.59
C SER A 323 -4.36 -9.65 -20.27
N GLY A 324 -5.67 -9.38 -20.15
CA GLY A 324 -6.26 -8.88 -18.90
C GLY A 324 -6.15 -9.89 -17.75
N TRP A 325 -6.29 -11.19 -18.03
CA TRP A 325 -6.10 -12.24 -17.04
C TRP A 325 -4.62 -12.42 -16.66
N ALA A 326 -3.74 -12.52 -17.66
CA ALA A 326 -2.30 -12.64 -17.46
C ALA A 326 -1.73 -11.47 -16.64
N ALA A 327 -2.18 -10.25 -16.93
CA ALA A 327 -1.77 -9.06 -16.18
C ALA A 327 -2.26 -9.08 -14.73
N LYS A 328 -3.51 -9.53 -14.47
CA LYS A 328 -4.02 -9.74 -13.10
C LYS A 328 -3.26 -10.85 -12.35
N LYS A 329 -2.65 -11.78 -13.07
CA LYS A 329 -1.79 -12.87 -12.55
C LYS A 329 -0.30 -12.53 -12.56
N TRP A 330 0.06 -11.27 -12.84
CA TRP A 330 1.43 -10.76 -12.84
C TRP A 330 2.40 -11.45 -13.81
N ILE A 331 1.88 -12.09 -14.85
CA ILE A 331 2.69 -12.67 -15.90
C ILE A 331 3.37 -11.55 -16.70
N ASN A 332 4.65 -11.74 -17.05
CA ASN A 332 5.43 -10.80 -17.83
C ASN A 332 4.71 -10.46 -19.17
N PRO A 333 4.51 -9.17 -19.51
CA PRO A 333 3.83 -8.78 -20.75
C PRO A 333 4.51 -9.31 -22.02
N VAL A 334 5.83 -9.51 -21.99
CA VAL A 334 6.61 -10.09 -23.09
C VAL A 334 6.26 -11.57 -23.28
N SER A 335 6.17 -12.35 -22.20
CA SER A 335 5.73 -13.76 -22.26
C SER A 335 4.29 -13.88 -22.78
N THR A 336 3.40 -13.00 -22.32
CA THR A 336 2.01 -12.95 -22.80
C THR A 336 1.95 -12.60 -24.29
N LEU A 337 2.76 -11.65 -24.74
CA LEU A 337 2.89 -11.29 -26.15
C LEU A 337 3.42 -12.46 -26.98
N GLN A 338 4.39 -13.23 -26.47
CA GLN A 338 4.93 -14.40 -27.17
C GLN A 338 3.85 -15.46 -27.41
N VAL A 339 2.99 -15.74 -26.42
CA VAL A 339 1.82 -16.63 -26.61
C VAL A 339 0.90 -16.13 -27.73
N LEU A 340 0.52 -14.85 -27.65
CA LEU A 340 -0.45 -14.26 -28.57
C LEU A 340 0.10 -14.09 -29.99
N LYS A 341 1.39 -13.76 -30.11
CA LYS A 341 2.07 -13.70 -31.41
C LYS A 341 2.21 -15.09 -32.03
N ALA A 342 2.54 -16.11 -31.23
CA ALA A 342 2.63 -17.47 -31.75
C ALA A 342 1.27 -17.97 -32.27
N LEU A 343 0.15 -17.62 -31.60
CA LEU A 343 -1.20 -17.85 -32.12
C LEU A 343 -1.45 -17.10 -33.44
N TYR A 344 -1.11 -15.82 -33.49
CA TYR A 344 -1.27 -14.96 -34.67
C TYR A 344 -0.54 -15.52 -35.89
N ASP A 345 0.75 -15.86 -35.72
CA ASP A 345 1.59 -16.40 -36.79
C ASP A 345 1.09 -17.77 -37.26
N GLU A 346 0.78 -18.67 -36.33
CA GLU A 346 0.40 -20.06 -36.66
C GLU A 346 -0.99 -20.17 -37.30
N THR A 347 -1.91 -19.29 -36.92
CA THR A 347 -3.26 -19.23 -37.52
C THR A 347 -3.33 -18.36 -38.76
N LYS A 348 -2.21 -17.74 -39.16
CA LYS A 348 -2.11 -16.82 -40.30
C LYS A 348 -3.16 -15.71 -40.22
N ASP A 349 -3.30 -15.10 -39.04
CA ASP A 349 -4.21 -13.97 -38.83
C ASP A 349 -3.78 -12.79 -39.73
N ASP A 350 -4.71 -12.31 -40.53
CA ASP A 350 -4.52 -11.36 -41.61
C ASP A 350 -4.72 -9.90 -41.18
N ASP A 351 -5.31 -9.68 -40.01
CA ASP A 351 -5.36 -8.37 -39.39
C ASP A 351 -3.96 -7.87 -39.04
N ARG A 352 -3.74 -6.55 -39.06
CA ARG A 352 -2.43 -5.98 -38.72
C ARG A 352 -2.05 -6.32 -37.27
N LEU A 353 -0.88 -6.94 -37.07
CA LEU A 353 -0.37 -7.30 -35.74
C LEU A 353 -0.39 -6.13 -34.75
N LYS A 354 -0.03 -4.91 -35.19
CA LYS A 354 -0.10 -3.70 -34.37
C LYS A 354 -1.48 -3.38 -33.79
N MET A 355 -2.57 -3.75 -34.47
CA MET A 355 -3.93 -3.59 -33.93
C MET A 355 -4.22 -4.62 -32.84
N ARG A 356 -3.76 -5.87 -33.02
CA ARG A 356 -3.89 -6.94 -32.03
C ARG A 356 -3.16 -6.59 -30.73
N VAL A 357 -1.90 -6.17 -30.85
CA VAL A 357 -1.04 -5.80 -29.72
C VAL A 357 -1.62 -4.64 -28.90
N GLY A 358 -2.42 -3.77 -29.51
CA GLY A 358 -3.12 -2.70 -28.80
C GLY A 358 -3.99 -3.20 -27.64
N ALA A 359 -4.57 -4.40 -27.75
CA ALA A 359 -5.33 -5.00 -26.65
C ALA A 359 -4.45 -5.47 -25.48
N LEU A 360 -3.26 -6.00 -25.77
CA LEU A 360 -2.27 -6.33 -24.73
C LEU A 360 -1.83 -5.06 -24.00
N VAL A 361 -1.44 -4.03 -24.76
CA VAL A 361 -1.01 -2.75 -24.22
C VAL A 361 -2.10 -2.14 -23.33
N TYR A 362 -3.34 -2.17 -23.81
CA TYR A 362 -4.50 -1.70 -23.07
C TYR A 362 -4.71 -2.46 -21.76
N SER A 363 -4.69 -3.79 -21.81
CA SER A 363 -4.94 -4.64 -20.65
C SER A 363 -3.90 -4.47 -19.54
N TYR A 364 -2.62 -4.46 -19.90
CA TYR A 364 -1.54 -4.28 -18.94
C TYR A 364 -1.52 -2.87 -18.34
N LYS A 365 -1.70 -1.83 -19.16
CA LYS A 365 -1.81 -0.45 -18.63
C LYS A 365 -3.01 -0.27 -17.70
N LYS A 366 -4.12 -0.98 -17.91
CA LYS A 366 -5.28 -0.90 -17.01
C LYS A 366 -5.01 -1.43 -15.62
N VAL A 367 -4.23 -2.51 -15.51
CA VAL A 367 -3.74 -2.98 -14.20
C VAL A 367 -2.50 -2.21 -13.73
N ARG A 368 -2.20 -1.07 -14.38
CA ARG A 368 -1.16 -0.10 -14.02
C ARG A 368 0.27 -0.61 -14.16
N PHE A 369 0.51 -1.54 -15.08
CA PHE A 369 1.86 -1.92 -15.47
C PHE A 369 2.56 -0.80 -16.25
N ASP A 370 3.85 -0.59 -15.98
CA ASP A 370 4.71 0.30 -16.77
C ASP A 370 5.25 -0.48 -17.97
N LEU A 371 4.50 -0.42 -19.06
CA LEU A 371 4.91 -0.99 -20.33
C LEU A 371 6.05 -0.21 -20.99
N ASP A 372 6.38 1.00 -20.55
CA ASP A 372 7.50 1.76 -21.12
C ASP A 372 8.83 1.04 -20.83
N PHE A 373 8.91 0.28 -19.74
CA PHE A 373 10.05 -0.59 -19.43
C PHE A 373 10.23 -1.72 -20.48
N TYR A 374 9.13 -2.29 -20.95
CA TYR A 374 9.14 -3.40 -21.91
C TYR A 374 9.04 -2.94 -23.38
N ALA A 375 9.00 -1.63 -23.62
CA ALA A 375 8.74 -1.07 -24.95
C ALA A 375 9.71 -1.60 -26.00
N SER A 376 11.02 -1.62 -25.72
CA SER A 376 12.04 -2.10 -26.66
C SER A 376 11.89 -3.59 -27.01
N GLU A 377 11.55 -4.43 -26.02
CA GLU A 377 11.37 -5.87 -26.22
C GLU A 377 10.07 -6.16 -27.00
N ILE A 378 8.99 -5.47 -26.63
CA ILE A 378 7.72 -5.55 -27.34
C ILE A 378 7.89 -5.09 -28.79
N GLU A 379 8.58 -3.96 -29.03
CA GLU A 379 8.90 -3.47 -30.37
C GLU A 379 9.77 -4.47 -31.14
N GLY A 380 10.76 -5.10 -30.50
CA GLY A 380 11.58 -6.14 -31.11
C GLY A 380 10.78 -7.37 -31.55
N ILE A 381 9.74 -7.76 -30.79
CA ILE A 381 8.87 -8.89 -31.13
C ILE A 381 7.85 -8.53 -32.23
N VAL A 382 7.34 -7.30 -32.22
CA VAL A 382 6.29 -6.84 -33.13
C VAL A 382 6.86 -6.31 -34.46
N GLY A 383 8.10 -5.81 -34.45
CA GLY A 383 8.76 -5.17 -35.59
C GLY A 383 8.31 -3.73 -35.88
N GLU A 384 7.33 -3.22 -35.14
CA GLU A 384 6.85 -1.84 -35.22
C GLU A 384 6.29 -1.36 -33.87
N LYS A 385 6.26 -0.04 -33.65
CA LYS A 385 5.73 0.57 -32.41
C LYS A 385 4.22 0.26 -32.23
N PRO A 386 3.82 -0.43 -31.14
CA PRO A 386 2.43 -0.79 -30.88
C PRO A 386 1.47 0.41 -30.79
N TYR A 387 0.22 0.22 -31.22
CA TYR A 387 -0.83 1.21 -31.05
C TYR A 387 -1.32 1.24 -29.58
N GLY A 388 -1.45 2.44 -28.98
CA GLY A 388 -1.96 2.60 -27.61
C GLY A 388 -0.91 2.79 -26.52
N LEU A 389 0.40 2.68 -26.83
CA LEU A 389 1.48 3.10 -25.92
C LEU A 389 1.40 4.59 -25.57
N GLU A 390 0.80 5.40 -26.42
CA GLU A 390 0.66 6.85 -26.23
C GLU A 390 -0.69 7.27 -25.60
N LYS A 391 -1.69 6.38 -25.55
CA LYS A 391 -3.09 6.75 -25.25
C LYS A 391 -3.45 6.57 -23.77
N GLU A 392 -4.12 7.56 -23.19
CA GLU A 392 -4.79 7.45 -21.89
C GLU A 392 -6.03 6.55 -21.99
N ILE A 393 -6.20 5.64 -21.04
CA ILE A 393 -7.24 4.61 -21.07
C ILE A 393 -8.46 5.04 -20.24
N ARG A 394 -9.67 4.78 -20.74
CA ARG A 394 -10.95 5.03 -20.05
C ARG A 394 -11.34 3.87 -19.10
N GLU A 395 -12.03 4.24 -18.02
CA GLU A 395 -12.38 3.46 -16.82
C GLU A 395 -13.51 2.44 -17.01
N GLU A 396 -13.44 1.54 -17.99
CA GLU A 396 -14.31 0.35 -18.00
C GLU A 396 -13.57 -0.84 -17.38
N GLU A 397 -14.25 -1.75 -16.69
CA GLU A 397 -13.62 -2.95 -16.16
C GLU A 397 -13.22 -3.91 -17.31
N ILE A 398 -11.99 -4.43 -17.33
CA ILE A 398 -11.64 -5.51 -18.27
C ILE A 398 -12.01 -6.83 -17.61
N LYS A 399 -13.00 -7.49 -18.20
CA LYS A 399 -13.33 -8.89 -17.92
C LYS A 399 -12.11 -9.75 -18.28
N GLY A 400 -11.28 -10.12 -17.32
CA GLY A 400 -10.09 -10.96 -17.54
C GLY A 400 -10.51 -12.42 -17.79
N ILE A 401 -10.34 -13.28 -16.80
CA ILE A 401 -10.73 -14.70 -16.87
C ILE A 401 -12.20 -14.91 -17.26
N THR A 402 -13.11 -14.07 -16.76
CA THR A 402 -14.55 -14.16 -17.06
C THR A 402 -14.84 -13.87 -18.52
N GLY A 403 -14.21 -12.83 -19.08
CA GLY A 403 -14.37 -12.49 -20.50
C GLY A 403 -13.75 -13.55 -21.41
N LEU A 404 -12.60 -14.09 -21.01
CA LEU A 404 -11.96 -15.18 -21.74
C LEU A 404 -12.86 -16.43 -21.74
N ARG A 405 -13.47 -16.78 -20.61
CA ARG A 405 -14.43 -17.89 -20.54
C ARG A 405 -15.64 -17.67 -21.45
N GLU A 406 -16.25 -16.48 -21.42
CA GLU A 406 -17.37 -16.11 -22.32
C GLU A 406 -16.98 -16.32 -23.80
N VAL A 407 -15.79 -15.83 -24.20
CA VAL A 407 -15.27 -15.95 -25.57
C VAL A 407 -14.95 -17.39 -25.95
N LEU A 408 -14.34 -18.16 -25.06
CA LEU A 408 -14.04 -19.57 -25.30
C LEU A 408 -15.34 -20.38 -25.43
N THR A 409 -16.34 -20.15 -24.58
CA THR A 409 -17.64 -20.83 -24.65
C THR A 409 -18.32 -20.53 -25.97
N ALA A 410 -18.40 -19.25 -26.36
CA ALA A 410 -19.01 -18.84 -27.63
C ALA A 410 -18.23 -19.35 -28.85
N SER A 411 -16.89 -19.36 -28.79
CA SER A 411 -16.06 -19.81 -29.90
C SER A 411 -16.01 -21.34 -30.04
N LEU A 412 -16.11 -22.09 -28.95
CA LEU A 412 -16.06 -23.56 -28.99
C LEU A 412 -17.44 -24.19 -29.02
N ASN A 413 -18.49 -23.37 -28.84
CA ASN A 413 -19.86 -23.80 -28.63
C ASN A 413 -19.95 -24.89 -27.53
N SER A 414 -19.17 -24.73 -26.46
CA SER A 414 -19.04 -25.71 -25.39
C SER A 414 -18.44 -25.08 -24.13
N GLU A 415 -19.23 -25.03 -23.06
CA GLU A 415 -18.83 -24.52 -21.75
C GLU A 415 -17.81 -25.43 -21.06
N ASP A 416 -17.95 -26.75 -21.22
CA ASP A 416 -17.01 -27.74 -20.64
C ASP A 416 -15.61 -27.59 -21.23
N LYS A 417 -15.50 -27.47 -22.57
CA LYS A 417 -14.21 -27.24 -23.23
C LYS A 417 -13.59 -25.92 -22.81
N ALA A 418 -14.39 -24.86 -22.71
CA ALA A 418 -13.93 -23.56 -22.23
C ALA A 418 -13.42 -23.63 -20.78
N SER A 419 -14.16 -24.31 -19.89
CA SER A 419 -13.78 -24.48 -18.49
C SER A 419 -12.49 -25.30 -18.34
N ASN A 420 -12.32 -26.37 -19.13
CA ASN A 420 -11.09 -27.16 -19.15
C ASN A 420 -9.88 -26.33 -19.59
N ILE A 421 -10.03 -25.53 -20.65
CA ILE A 421 -8.95 -24.63 -21.11
C ILE A 421 -8.58 -23.63 -20.02
N ILE A 422 -9.58 -22.98 -19.40
CA ILE A 422 -9.35 -22.03 -18.31
C ILE A 422 -8.64 -22.70 -17.13
N HIS A 423 -9.07 -23.90 -16.75
CA HIS A 423 -8.43 -24.64 -15.66
C HIS A 423 -6.97 -24.95 -15.97
N SER A 424 -6.66 -25.51 -17.15
CA SER A 424 -5.28 -25.83 -17.55
C SER A 424 -4.38 -24.59 -17.66
N ILE A 425 -4.89 -23.45 -18.13
CA ILE A 425 -4.10 -22.21 -18.14
C ILE A 425 -3.89 -21.70 -16.72
N SER A 426 -4.88 -21.83 -15.83
CA SER A 426 -4.72 -21.44 -14.42
C SER A 426 -3.64 -22.28 -13.75
N GLU A 427 -3.62 -23.59 -13.96
CA GLU A 427 -2.57 -24.47 -13.43
C GLU A 427 -1.18 -24.04 -13.89
N ILE A 428 -1.02 -23.63 -15.15
CA ILE A 428 0.25 -23.13 -15.66
C ILE A 428 0.65 -21.82 -14.95
N PHE A 429 -0.26 -20.86 -14.83
CA PHE A 429 0.02 -19.60 -14.13
C PHE A 429 0.34 -19.82 -12.65
N ASP A 430 -0.39 -20.72 -11.99
CA ASP A 430 -0.19 -21.05 -10.60
C ASP A 430 1.15 -21.80 -10.40
N ASP A 431 1.52 -22.73 -11.30
CA ASP A 431 2.83 -23.41 -11.33
C ASP A 431 3.99 -22.42 -11.48
N VAL A 432 3.92 -21.48 -12.44
CA VAL A 432 4.94 -20.44 -12.63
C VAL A 432 5.09 -19.61 -11.35
N SER A 433 3.97 -19.19 -10.78
CA SER A 433 3.99 -18.41 -9.53
C SER A 433 4.60 -19.20 -8.37
N SER A 434 4.37 -20.51 -8.30
CA SER A 434 4.90 -21.38 -7.26
C SER A 434 6.40 -21.67 -7.45
N LYS A 435 6.86 -21.90 -8.68
CA LYS A 435 8.25 -22.21 -9.03
C LYS A 435 9.17 -21.01 -8.87
N GLU A 436 8.75 -19.81 -9.25
CA GLU A 436 9.55 -18.61 -8.95
C GLU A 436 9.59 -18.31 -7.46
N ASN A 437 8.55 -18.66 -6.69
CA ASN A 437 8.59 -18.60 -5.23
C ASN A 437 9.54 -19.65 -4.61
N LEU A 438 9.67 -20.83 -5.22
CA LEU A 438 10.62 -21.89 -4.85
C LEU A 438 12.06 -21.58 -5.27
N SER A 439 12.29 -21.05 -6.48
CA SER A 439 13.63 -20.65 -6.95
C SER A 439 14.18 -19.48 -6.15
N LEU A 440 13.31 -18.58 -5.69
CA LEU A 440 13.67 -17.51 -4.76
C LEU A 440 13.94 -18.03 -3.33
N HIS A 441 13.51 -19.25 -3.01
CA HIS A 441 13.80 -19.94 -1.76
C HIS A 441 15.10 -20.77 -1.88
N GLU A 442 15.38 -21.34 -3.06
CA GLU A 442 16.60 -22.09 -3.38
C GLU A 442 17.81 -21.18 -3.64
N GLU A 443 17.67 -20.08 -4.38
CA GLU A 443 18.72 -19.03 -4.53
C GLU A 443 19.14 -18.43 -3.17
N ILE A 444 18.24 -18.45 -2.19
CA ILE A 444 18.51 -18.00 -0.82
C ILE A 444 19.25 -19.05 -0.01
N LEU A 445 19.01 -20.33 -0.25
CA LEU A 445 19.73 -21.42 0.39
C LEU A 445 21.14 -21.57 -0.20
N GLU A 446 21.32 -21.33 -1.49
CA GLU A 446 22.62 -21.38 -2.18
C GLU A 446 23.57 -20.23 -1.79
N TYR A 447 23.03 -19.10 -1.31
CA TYR A 447 23.82 -18.00 -0.74
C TYR A 447 24.04 -18.12 0.78
N CYS A 448 23.44 -19.13 1.43
CA CYS A 448 23.52 -19.33 2.87
C CYS A 448 24.29 -20.60 3.28
N PHE A 449 24.94 -21.31 2.35
CA PHE A 449 25.89 -22.39 2.63
C PHE A 449 27.21 -22.20 1.90
#